data_AF-A0A8J7JY04-F1
#
_entry.id   AF-A0A8J7JY04-F1
#
_cell.length_a   1.000
_cell.length_b   1.000
_cell.length_c   1.000
_cell.angle_alpha   90.00
_cell.angle_beta   90.00
_cell.angle_gamma   90.00
#
_symmetry.space_group_name_H-M   'P 1'
#
loop_
_entity.id
_entity.type
_entity.pdbx_description
1 polymer ?
#
loop_
_entity_poly.entity_id
_entity_poly.type
_entity_poly.pdbx_seq_one_letter_code
_entity_poly.pdbx_strand_id
1 'polypeptide(L)'
;MKNLVLREVLKDQQVVEHPLDQIFQITAKQGAIYSVIDTNTEINPDDLLLVRIGDQLEVRVADKAVANIDDFYGTGNDTLYSVNGALQPPADLSVSGNQTPNSLESIVWWQYVPINSETDLTQNSSENITNVVAVTTEAAQDDEITVSEHANLTVAATAGQFQSDASISIYDRFGTLIGMGTIDPATSQSELSITKDYQGPILVVLEDNNGEAGDYIDETTDDLTSLDTSLRAMALADGDDLFVSVTPLTELAAREANLIGHNVTSSNLEMNDKIGKLFGVEDILAPVTTVLDQHFAADDGVSVSEHYGLVLASLSGADHTTGHISTTLNHLESAITSNGDVLALTQGAVILLKEGIGAFEAGTNAHLADINMSLIQPPIVDVPADGVDAQARNSGVSVVVSGVDVGDSVTVNWGDKSVTKVLCTTDVQPDGMAHIEINSAIISTAGIGYLSVNYQINDGTPSPSVILEVDTIYDAVSLDEDAYNSVSTCPLNPTEFANDTKTSTPDTTAISQTDMNLAQEIVSDLWEQETMGEFYEHLIPDTLVSDTQMLNLNTGTSAEFSDESRDIATNTFDLLHLTAAPESLAMPI
;
A
#
# COMPACT_ATOMS: atom_id res chain seq x y z
N MET A 1 15.09 -38.64 -1.80
CA MET A 1 14.29 -39.01 -2.98
C MET A 1 14.27 -40.51 -3.28
N LYS A 2 15.20 -41.34 -2.80
CA LYS A 2 15.03 -42.80 -2.96
C LYS A 2 13.81 -43.23 -2.14
N ASN A 3 12.83 -43.86 -2.81
CA ASN A 3 11.60 -44.47 -2.28
C ASN A 3 10.27 -43.73 -2.51
N LEU A 4 10.23 -42.61 -3.24
CA LEU A 4 8.96 -41.96 -3.61
C LEU A 4 8.40 -42.48 -4.93
N VAL A 5 7.09 -42.66 -5.00
CA VAL A 5 6.35 -42.92 -6.25
C VAL A 5 5.17 -41.97 -6.38
N LEU A 6 4.91 -41.52 -7.61
CA LEU A 6 3.61 -40.94 -7.98
C LEU A 6 2.67 -42.08 -8.33
N ARG A 7 1.62 -42.24 -7.55
CA ARG A 7 0.54 -43.21 -7.75
C ARG A 7 -0.62 -42.54 -8.49
N GLU A 8 -0.96 -43.09 -9.65
CA GLU A 8 -2.12 -42.73 -10.47
C GLU A 8 -3.16 -43.86 -10.35
N VAL A 9 -4.35 -43.54 -9.84
CA VAL A 9 -5.51 -44.45 -9.81
C VAL A 9 -6.47 -44.02 -10.91
N LEU A 10 -6.62 -44.86 -11.93
CA LEU A 10 -7.49 -44.59 -13.07
C LEU A 10 -8.97 -44.82 -12.72
N LYS A 11 -9.87 -44.30 -13.56
CA LYS A 11 -11.32 -44.42 -13.39
C LYS A 11 -11.83 -45.87 -13.32
N ASP A 12 -11.09 -46.82 -13.89
CA ASP A 12 -11.36 -48.26 -13.82
C ASP A 12 -10.73 -48.94 -12.59
N GLN A 13 -10.21 -48.14 -11.64
CA GLN A 13 -9.49 -48.54 -10.43
C GLN A 13 -8.16 -49.25 -10.69
N GLN A 14 -7.62 -49.18 -11.90
CA GLN A 14 -6.25 -49.61 -12.15
C GLN A 14 -5.28 -48.64 -11.47
N VAL A 15 -4.38 -49.19 -10.65
CA VAL A 15 -3.29 -48.43 -10.00
C VAL A 15 -2.04 -48.53 -10.86
N VAL A 16 -1.45 -47.39 -11.19
CA VAL A 16 -0.18 -47.24 -11.89
C VAL A 16 0.76 -46.45 -10.98
N GLU A 17 1.98 -46.93 -10.77
CA GLU A 17 2.98 -46.26 -9.94
C GLU A 17 4.19 -45.86 -10.79
N HIS A 18 4.64 -44.63 -10.60
CA HIS A 18 5.75 -44.02 -11.31
C HIS A 18 6.87 -43.67 -10.32
N PRO A 19 8.06 -44.28 -10.42
CA PRO A 19 9.18 -43.94 -9.54
C PRO A 19 9.65 -42.50 -9.75
N LEU A 20 9.85 -41.77 -8.65
CA LEU A 20 10.25 -40.36 -8.61
C LEU A 20 11.76 -40.22 -8.35
N ASP A 21 12.57 -40.82 -9.23
CA ASP A 21 14.03 -40.66 -9.19
C ASP A 21 14.50 -39.27 -9.67
N GLN A 22 13.61 -38.57 -10.38
CA GLN A 22 13.73 -37.21 -10.90
C GLN A 22 12.33 -36.59 -10.99
N ILE A 23 12.23 -35.29 -11.31
CA ILE A 23 10.93 -34.64 -11.55
C ILE A 23 10.17 -35.41 -12.63
N PHE A 24 8.97 -35.88 -12.30
CA PHE A 24 8.12 -36.64 -13.20
C PHE A 24 6.99 -35.76 -13.76
N GLN A 25 6.79 -35.77 -15.07
CA GLN A 25 5.74 -34.98 -15.72
C GLN A 25 4.68 -35.90 -16.32
N ILE A 26 3.40 -35.59 -16.09
CA ILE A 26 2.26 -36.34 -16.60
C ILE A 26 1.08 -35.42 -16.91
N THR A 27 0.31 -35.69 -17.96
CA THR A 27 -0.96 -35.00 -18.22
C THR A 27 -2.09 -35.70 -17.46
N ALA A 28 -2.89 -34.91 -16.74
CA ALA A 28 -4.00 -35.40 -15.95
C ALA A 28 -5.05 -36.13 -16.82
N LYS A 29 -5.57 -37.25 -16.32
CA LYS A 29 -6.64 -38.01 -16.99
C LYS A 29 -7.97 -37.78 -16.27
N GLN A 30 -9.03 -37.57 -17.03
CA GLN A 30 -10.37 -37.36 -16.50
C GLN A 30 -10.79 -38.48 -15.52
N GLY A 31 -11.15 -38.10 -14.29
CA GLY A 31 -11.59 -39.05 -13.25
C GLY A 31 -10.46 -39.81 -12.56
N ALA A 32 -9.18 -39.47 -12.80
CA ALA A 32 -8.05 -40.09 -12.14
C ALA A 32 -7.74 -39.42 -10.78
N ILE A 33 -7.17 -40.22 -9.88
CA ILE A 33 -6.72 -39.78 -8.56
C ILE A 33 -5.20 -39.90 -8.52
N TYR A 34 -4.52 -38.83 -8.13
CA TYR A 34 -3.07 -38.77 -8.01
C TYR A 34 -2.64 -38.70 -6.54
N SER A 35 -1.50 -39.27 -6.19
CA SER A 35 -0.87 -39.11 -4.87
C SER A 35 0.63 -39.41 -4.95
N VAL A 36 1.44 -38.71 -4.17
CA VAL A 36 2.84 -39.08 -3.97
C VAL A 36 2.97 -39.77 -2.62
N ILE A 37 3.56 -40.96 -2.62
CA ILE A 37 3.73 -41.79 -1.42
C ILE A 37 5.17 -42.26 -1.26
N ASP A 38 5.57 -42.54 -0.03
CA ASP A 38 6.77 -43.32 0.26
C ASP A 38 6.44 -44.82 0.19
N THR A 39 7.18 -45.53 -0.65
CA THR A 39 7.02 -46.98 -0.90
C THR A 39 7.28 -47.87 0.31
N ASN A 40 7.93 -47.37 1.37
CA ASN A 40 8.14 -48.13 2.61
C ASN A 40 6.95 -48.01 3.57
N THR A 41 6.31 -46.85 3.60
CA THR A 41 5.25 -46.53 4.57
C THR A 41 3.85 -46.60 3.96
N GLU A 42 3.75 -46.59 2.63
CA GLU A 42 2.50 -46.52 1.83
C GLU A 42 1.63 -45.29 2.13
N ILE A 43 2.19 -44.29 2.82
CA ILE A 43 1.56 -43.00 3.10
C ILE A 43 2.31 -41.89 2.38
N ASN A 44 1.70 -40.71 2.33
CA ASN A 44 2.33 -39.53 1.78
C ASN A 44 3.61 -39.18 2.57
N PRO A 45 4.64 -38.65 1.90
CA PRO A 45 5.85 -38.19 2.57
C PRO A 45 5.54 -36.99 3.46
N ASP A 46 6.32 -36.84 4.53
CA ASP A 46 6.34 -35.60 5.31
C ASP A 46 6.74 -34.42 4.41
N ASP A 47 6.30 -33.20 4.75
CA ASP A 47 6.53 -31.98 3.99
C ASP A 47 5.99 -32.00 2.54
N LEU A 48 4.86 -32.68 2.33
CA LEU A 48 4.15 -32.65 1.04
C LEU A 48 3.47 -31.29 0.83
N LEU A 49 3.78 -30.66 -0.30
CA LEU A 49 3.26 -29.36 -0.70
C LEU A 49 2.71 -29.44 -2.13
N LEU A 50 1.49 -28.93 -2.35
CA LEU A 50 0.82 -28.92 -3.65
C LEU A 50 0.66 -27.48 -4.12
N VAL A 51 1.28 -27.16 -5.24
CA VAL A 51 1.32 -25.82 -5.83
C VAL A 51 0.58 -25.82 -7.17
N ARG A 52 -0.40 -24.95 -7.32
CA ARG A 52 -1.04 -24.69 -8.60
C ARG A 52 -0.23 -23.66 -9.38
N ILE A 53 0.04 -23.97 -10.64
CA ILE A 53 0.69 -23.08 -11.60
C ILE A 53 -0.19 -23.07 -12.87
N GLY A 54 -1.14 -22.13 -12.95
CA GLY A 54 -2.16 -22.12 -13.99
C GLY A 54 -3.04 -23.37 -13.96
N ASP A 55 -3.01 -24.17 -15.03
CA ASP A 55 -3.74 -25.44 -15.14
C ASP A 55 -2.95 -26.65 -14.62
N GLN A 56 -1.68 -26.46 -14.25
CA GLN A 56 -0.79 -27.52 -13.75
C GLN A 56 -0.86 -27.60 -12.22
N LEU A 57 -0.78 -28.82 -11.69
CA LEU A 57 -0.49 -29.09 -10.28
C LEU A 57 0.97 -29.55 -10.13
N GLU A 58 1.81 -28.74 -9.50
CA GLU A 58 3.16 -29.10 -9.10
C GLU A 58 3.14 -29.69 -7.68
N VAL A 59 3.78 -30.85 -7.50
CA VAL A 59 3.92 -31.56 -6.24
C VAL A 59 5.35 -31.39 -5.76
N ARG A 60 5.51 -30.82 -4.57
CA ARG A 60 6.79 -30.63 -3.89
C ARG A 60 6.88 -31.51 -2.64
N VAL A 61 8.08 -32.01 -2.35
CA VAL A 61 8.40 -32.72 -1.11
C VAL A 61 9.70 -32.12 -0.57
N ALA A 62 9.66 -31.61 0.67
CA ALA A 62 10.76 -30.84 1.26
C ALA A 62 11.26 -29.74 0.31
N ASP A 63 10.32 -28.92 -0.18
CA ASP A 63 10.51 -27.79 -1.11
C ASP A 63 11.13 -28.10 -2.48
N LYS A 64 11.24 -29.38 -2.84
CA LYS A 64 11.71 -29.80 -4.16
C LYS A 64 10.55 -30.34 -4.97
N ALA A 65 10.34 -29.77 -6.16
CA ALA A 65 9.41 -30.35 -7.12
C ALA A 65 9.79 -31.81 -7.39
N VAL A 66 8.81 -32.70 -7.27
CA VAL A 66 8.96 -34.14 -7.53
C VAL A 66 8.04 -34.61 -8.65
N ALA A 67 6.90 -33.96 -8.85
CA ALA A 67 5.99 -34.27 -9.95
C ALA A 67 5.24 -33.04 -10.46
N ASN A 68 4.99 -32.97 -11.76
CA ASN A 68 4.11 -31.99 -12.39
C ASN A 68 2.98 -32.74 -13.08
N ILE A 69 1.74 -32.37 -12.74
CA ILE A 69 0.53 -32.93 -13.31
C ILE A 69 -0.12 -31.84 -14.17
N ASP A 70 0.17 -31.87 -15.46
CA ASP A 70 -0.34 -30.90 -16.45
C ASP A 70 -1.85 -31.08 -16.64
N ASP A 71 -2.57 -29.99 -16.91
CA ASP A 71 -4.03 -30.00 -17.14
C ASP A 71 -4.84 -30.53 -15.93
N PHE A 72 -4.26 -30.54 -14.73
CA PHE A 72 -4.94 -30.95 -13.50
C PHE A 72 -6.21 -30.13 -13.25
N TYR A 73 -6.18 -28.82 -13.55
CA TYR A 73 -7.33 -27.91 -13.42
C TYR A 73 -8.06 -27.64 -14.74
N GLY A 74 -7.79 -28.43 -15.77
CA GLY A 74 -8.38 -28.27 -17.10
C GLY A 74 -9.90 -28.42 -17.11
N THR A 75 -10.57 -27.70 -18.01
CA THR A 75 -12.04 -27.73 -18.12
C THR A 75 -12.56 -29.13 -18.43
N GLY A 76 -13.35 -29.70 -17.52
CA GLY A 76 -13.97 -31.02 -17.68
C GLY A 76 -13.19 -32.19 -17.06
N ASN A 77 -12.13 -31.90 -16.29
CA ASN A 77 -11.37 -32.90 -15.56
C ASN A 77 -11.91 -33.09 -14.13
N ASP A 78 -12.64 -34.19 -13.88
CA ASP A 78 -12.99 -34.66 -12.52
C ASP A 78 -11.77 -35.31 -11.83
N THR A 79 -10.63 -34.64 -11.84
CA THR A 79 -9.36 -35.11 -11.27
C THR A 79 -9.32 -34.81 -9.78
N LEU A 80 -8.71 -35.73 -9.02
CA LEU A 80 -8.46 -35.54 -7.60
C LEU A 80 -6.99 -35.77 -7.30
N TYR A 81 -6.47 -35.05 -6.30
CA TYR A 81 -5.22 -35.38 -5.66
C TYR A 81 -5.51 -35.84 -4.24
N SER A 82 -5.09 -37.05 -3.86
CA SER A 82 -5.22 -37.58 -2.51
C SER A 82 -4.04 -37.12 -1.64
N VAL A 83 -4.40 -36.44 -0.57
CA VAL A 83 -3.43 -35.82 0.35
C VAL A 83 -3.08 -36.71 1.55
N ASN A 84 -3.65 -37.91 1.60
CA ASN A 84 -3.36 -38.96 2.58
C ASN A 84 -2.94 -40.29 1.94
N GLY A 85 -2.70 -40.32 0.63
CA GLY A 85 -2.30 -41.52 -0.12
C GLY A 85 -3.42 -42.55 -0.35
N ALA A 86 -4.66 -42.24 0.03
CA ALA A 86 -5.80 -43.13 -0.15
C ALA A 86 -6.16 -43.28 -1.63
N LEU A 87 -6.45 -44.53 -2.03
CA LEU A 87 -6.90 -44.85 -3.39
C LEU A 87 -8.27 -44.23 -3.73
N GLN A 88 -9.03 -43.84 -2.70
CA GLN A 88 -10.31 -43.15 -2.82
C GLN A 88 -10.46 -42.20 -1.62
N PRO A 89 -9.90 -40.98 -1.70
CA PRO A 89 -9.96 -40.03 -0.59
C PRO A 89 -11.38 -39.50 -0.39
N PRO A 90 -11.80 -39.23 0.85
CA PRO A 90 -12.96 -38.38 1.11
C PRO A 90 -12.67 -36.93 0.67
N ALA A 91 -13.72 -36.12 0.49
CA ALA A 91 -13.61 -34.79 -0.12
C ALA A 91 -12.69 -33.83 0.66
N ASP A 92 -12.67 -33.94 1.99
CA ASP A 92 -11.84 -33.19 2.93
C ASP A 92 -10.35 -33.59 2.90
N LEU A 93 -10.01 -34.72 2.28
CA LEU A 93 -8.64 -35.20 2.11
C LEU A 93 -8.26 -35.29 0.62
N SER A 94 -8.83 -34.40 -0.19
CA SER A 94 -8.53 -34.31 -1.61
C SER A 94 -8.50 -32.89 -2.14
N VAL A 95 -7.58 -32.62 -3.05
CA VAL A 95 -7.62 -31.41 -3.89
C VAL A 95 -8.35 -31.75 -5.19
N SER A 96 -9.34 -30.93 -5.55
CA SER A 96 -10.15 -31.14 -6.75
C SER A 96 -9.63 -30.31 -7.92
N GLY A 97 -9.56 -30.93 -9.10
CA GLY A 97 -9.28 -30.22 -10.36
C GLY A 97 -10.45 -29.35 -10.86
N ASN A 98 -11.67 -29.56 -10.35
CA ASN A 98 -12.87 -28.78 -10.69
C ASN A 98 -12.93 -27.43 -9.93
N GLN A 99 -11.79 -26.76 -9.74
CA GLN A 99 -11.73 -25.41 -9.20
C GLN A 99 -11.73 -24.38 -10.33
N THR A 100 -12.25 -23.19 -10.09
CA THR A 100 -12.23 -22.09 -11.06
C THR A 100 -10.77 -21.77 -11.47
N PRO A 101 -10.51 -21.50 -12.77
CA PRO A 101 -9.19 -21.09 -13.25
C PRO A 101 -8.61 -19.92 -12.43
N ASN A 102 -7.42 -20.08 -11.87
CA ASN A 102 -6.60 -18.99 -11.29
C ASN A 102 -5.37 -18.79 -12.20
N SER A 103 -5.01 -17.54 -12.47
CA SER A 103 -3.87 -17.18 -13.33
C SER A 103 -2.54 -16.98 -12.55
N LEU A 104 -2.60 -16.98 -11.23
CA LEU A 104 -1.46 -16.82 -10.33
C LEU A 104 -0.96 -18.16 -9.80
N GLU A 105 0.32 -18.23 -9.42
CA GLU A 105 0.87 -19.35 -8.65
C GLU A 105 0.23 -19.33 -7.25
N SER A 106 -0.39 -20.44 -6.84
CA SER A 106 -1.08 -20.52 -5.55
C SER A 106 -0.92 -21.90 -4.94
N ILE A 107 -0.64 -21.99 -3.64
CA ILE A 107 -0.58 -23.29 -2.97
C ILE A 107 -1.99 -23.75 -2.64
N VAL A 108 -2.31 -24.99 -3.02
CA VAL A 108 -3.67 -25.55 -2.95
C VAL A 108 -3.83 -26.57 -1.83
N TRP A 109 -2.72 -27.06 -1.26
CA TRP A 109 -2.70 -27.92 -0.08
C TRP A 109 -1.27 -28.10 0.46
N TRP A 110 -1.13 -28.27 1.77
CA TRP A 110 0.12 -28.71 2.41
C TRP A 110 -0.16 -29.61 3.62
N GLN A 111 0.82 -30.43 3.99
CA GLN A 111 0.74 -31.26 5.18
C GLN A 111 1.25 -30.51 6.42
N TYR A 112 0.33 -30.10 7.30
CA TYR A 112 0.65 -29.62 8.64
C TYR A 112 0.97 -30.80 9.56
N VAL A 113 2.19 -30.86 10.12
CA VAL A 113 2.53 -31.81 11.21
C VAL A 113 2.51 -31.04 12.53
N PRO A 114 1.43 -31.11 13.33
CA PRO A 114 1.48 -30.61 14.70
C PRO A 114 2.44 -31.50 15.49
N ILE A 115 3.53 -30.93 16.01
CA ILE A 115 4.35 -31.58 17.02
C ILE A 115 3.56 -31.53 18.32
N ASN A 116 2.66 -32.50 18.51
CA ASN A 116 2.00 -32.70 19.78
C ASN A 116 3.07 -33.05 20.82
N SER A 117 3.45 -32.08 21.63
CA SER A 117 4.14 -32.34 22.88
C SER A 117 3.19 -33.10 23.80
N GLU A 118 3.58 -34.35 24.09
CA GLU A 118 3.00 -35.26 25.09
C GLU A 118 1.69 -36.00 24.76
N THR A 119 1.81 -37.30 24.48
CA THR A 119 1.37 -38.35 25.42
C THR A 119 1.88 -39.72 24.95
N ASP A 120 3.10 -40.09 25.34
CA ASP A 120 3.43 -41.50 25.57
C ASP A 120 3.79 -41.69 27.05
N LEU A 121 2.75 -41.78 27.88
CA LEU A 121 2.88 -42.27 29.24
C LEU A 121 3.08 -43.78 29.21
N THR A 122 4.29 -44.24 28.90
CA THR A 122 4.75 -45.54 29.41
C THR A 122 5.30 -45.35 30.81
N GLN A 123 4.42 -45.56 31.80
CA GLN A 123 4.84 -45.85 33.17
C GLN A 123 5.82 -47.02 33.16
N ASN A 124 7.04 -46.80 33.62
CA ASN A 124 7.88 -47.84 34.20
C ASN A 124 8.73 -47.27 35.33
N SER A 125 8.14 -47.19 36.53
CA SER A 125 8.89 -47.24 37.77
C SER A 125 9.06 -48.69 38.20
N SER A 126 10.28 -49.20 38.00
CA SER A 126 10.98 -50.30 38.70
C SER A 126 10.25 -51.08 39.80
N GLU A 127 10.12 -52.40 39.62
CA GLU A 127 10.55 -53.42 40.61
C GLU A 127 10.93 -54.75 39.93
N ASN A 128 12.23 -55.05 39.94
CA ASN A 128 12.83 -56.35 40.28
C ASN A 128 12.32 -57.65 39.58
N ILE A 129 12.95 -58.05 38.46
CA ILE A 129 13.12 -59.49 38.13
C ILE A 129 14.50 -59.74 37.49
N THR A 130 15.19 -60.71 38.07
CA THR A 130 16.52 -61.28 37.77
C THR A 130 16.68 -61.97 36.41
N ASN A 131 17.90 -61.85 35.83
CA ASN A 131 18.63 -62.80 34.95
C ASN A 131 17.89 -63.44 33.76
N VAL A 132 18.32 -63.15 32.51
CA VAL A 132 18.79 -64.13 31.49
C VAL A 132 19.77 -63.44 30.51
N VAL A 133 20.74 -64.21 30.03
CA VAL A 133 21.96 -63.88 29.26
C VAL A 133 21.77 -63.98 27.73
N ALA A 134 22.58 -63.21 26.98
CA ALA A 134 22.99 -63.30 25.55
C ALA A 134 21.95 -62.85 24.50
N VAL A 135 22.28 -62.19 23.37
CA VAL A 135 23.45 -62.24 22.46
C VAL A 135 23.62 -60.86 21.77
N THR A 136 24.86 -60.59 21.36
CA THR A 136 25.40 -59.48 20.55
C THR A 136 24.66 -59.11 19.26
N THR A 137 24.59 -57.80 18.96
CA THR A 137 24.92 -57.21 17.65
C THR A 137 25.20 -55.71 17.82
N GLU A 138 26.39 -55.26 17.38
CA GLU A 138 26.75 -53.85 17.22
C GLU A 138 25.83 -53.19 16.18
N ALA A 139 25.25 -52.03 16.53
CA ALA A 139 24.67 -51.09 15.58
C ALA A 139 25.24 -49.70 15.92
N ALA A 140 25.61 -49.00 14.85
CA ALA A 140 26.34 -47.74 14.85
C ALA A 140 25.58 -46.62 15.57
N GLN A 141 26.36 -45.65 16.04
CA GLN A 141 25.94 -44.36 16.57
C GLN A 141 24.76 -43.80 15.77
N ASP A 142 23.63 -43.63 16.46
CA ASP A 142 22.50 -42.81 16.04
C ASP A 142 22.97 -41.35 16.09
N ASP A 143 22.96 -40.67 14.94
CA ASP A 143 23.10 -39.21 14.92
C ASP A 143 21.87 -38.66 15.64
N GLU A 144 22.11 -37.97 16.75
CA GLU A 144 21.10 -37.26 17.53
C GLU A 144 20.34 -36.32 16.58
N ILE A 145 19.08 -36.66 16.27
CA ILE A 145 18.16 -35.78 15.55
C ILE A 145 17.95 -34.58 16.45
N THR A 146 18.63 -33.47 16.15
CA THR A 146 18.31 -32.17 16.73
C THR A 146 16.93 -31.78 16.23
N VAL A 147 15.92 -31.88 17.09
CA VAL A 147 14.60 -31.29 16.83
C VAL A 147 14.83 -29.78 16.71
N SER A 148 14.67 -29.22 15.52
CA SER A 148 14.65 -27.76 15.36
C SER A 148 13.52 -27.22 16.21
N GLU A 149 13.85 -26.41 17.21
CA GLU A 149 12.85 -25.67 17.95
C GLU A 149 12.11 -24.73 16.98
N HIS A 150 10.82 -24.50 17.21
CA HIS A 150 10.01 -23.55 16.44
C HIS A 150 9.59 -22.37 17.32
N ALA A 151 9.53 -21.19 16.72
CA ALA A 151 8.92 -20.00 17.30
C ALA A 151 7.47 -19.89 16.80
N ASN A 152 6.56 -19.50 17.69
CA ASN A 152 5.18 -19.23 17.30
C ASN A 152 5.12 -17.88 16.59
N LEU A 153 4.45 -17.83 15.43
CA LEU A 153 4.12 -16.60 14.73
C LEU A 153 2.60 -16.45 14.71
N THR A 154 2.08 -15.50 15.46
CA THR A 154 0.66 -15.14 15.41
C THR A 154 0.47 -14.04 14.36
N VAL A 155 -0.36 -14.29 13.37
CA VAL A 155 -0.73 -13.31 12.33
C VAL A 155 -2.18 -12.90 12.55
N ALA A 156 -2.44 -11.60 12.73
CA ALA A 156 -3.78 -11.05 12.84
C ALA A 156 -4.13 -10.25 11.58
N ALA A 157 -5.23 -10.59 10.91
CA ALA A 157 -5.72 -9.80 9.78
C ALA A 157 -6.68 -8.72 10.29
N THR A 158 -6.45 -7.46 9.93
CA THR A 158 -7.25 -6.34 10.47
C THR A 158 -7.42 -5.23 9.44
N ALA A 159 -8.54 -5.28 8.73
CA ALA A 159 -9.12 -4.17 7.95
C ALA A 159 -10.53 -3.82 8.47
N GLY A 160 -10.84 -4.32 9.67
CA GLY A 160 -12.17 -4.67 10.16
C GLY A 160 -12.15 -6.11 10.67
N GLN A 161 -13.31 -6.65 11.09
CA GLN A 161 -13.41 -8.04 11.56
C GLN A 161 -13.52 -9.00 10.36
N PHE A 162 -12.56 -9.90 10.18
CA PHE A 162 -12.60 -10.90 9.12
C PHE A 162 -13.69 -11.95 9.37
N GLN A 163 -14.43 -12.28 8.32
CA GLN A 163 -15.55 -13.24 8.29
C GLN A 163 -15.32 -14.38 7.28
N SER A 164 -14.26 -14.30 6.47
CA SER A 164 -13.87 -15.31 5.48
C SER A 164 -12.49 -15.92 5.81
N ASP A 165 -12.21 -17.08 5.19
CA ASP A 165 -10.90 -17.72 5.26
C ASP A 165 -9.92 -17.02 4.29
N ALA A 166 -9.23 -15.96 4.72
CA ALA A 166 -8.16 -15.34 3.93
C ALA A 166 -6.85 -16.15 4.03
N SER A 167 -6.07 -16.25 2.95
CA SER A 167 -4.81 -17.02 2.96
C SER A 167 -3.61 -16.17 3.38
N ILE A 168 -2.69 -16.78 4.12
CA ILE A 168 -1.43 -16.17 4.56
C ILE A 168 -0.26 -16.90 3.91
N SER A 169 0.70 -16.12 3.40
CA SER A 169 2.01 -16.58 2.93
C SER A 169 3.12 -15.81 3.63
N ILE A 170 4.15 -16.50 4.12
CA ILE A 170 5.30 -15.89 4.81
C ILE A 170 6.55 -16.12 3.96
N TYR A 171 7.25 -15.05 3.60
CA TYR A 171 8.48 -15.09 2.83
C TYR A 171 9.67 -14.63 3.67
N ASP A 172 10.82 -15.25 3.44
CA ASP A 172 12.09 -14.87 4.04
C ASP A 172 12.73 -13.64 3.37
N ARG A 173 13.88 -13.23 3.90
CA ARG A 173 14.72 -12.13 3.36
C ARG A 173 15.28 -12.33 1.95
N PHE A 174 14.94 -13.43 1.28
CA PHE A 174 15.30 -13.71 -0.11
C PHE A 174 14.05 -13.85 -0.99
N GLY A 175 12.85 -13.68 -0.42
CA GLY A 175 11.58 -13.91 -1.09
C GLY A 175 11.22 -15.40 -1.22
N THR A 176 11.86 -16.27 -0.44
CA THR A 176 11.54 -17.70 -0.38
C THR A 176 10.37 -17.91 0.57
N LEU A 177 9.36 -18.64 0.15
CA LEU A 177 8.26 -19.01 1.04
C LEU A 177 8.76 -19.93 2.16
N ILE A 178 8.46 -19.56 3.41
CA ILE A 178 8.87 -20.28 4.64
C ILE A 178 7.69 -20.69 5.53
N GLY A 179 6.49 -20.20 5.25
CA GLY A 179 5.29 -20.56 6.01
C GLY A 179 4.02 -20.14 5.30
N MET A 180 2.91 -20.79 5.63
CA MET A 180 1.59 -20.46 5.12
C MET A 180 0.50 -20.79 6.13
N GLY A 181 -0.62 -20.08 6.05
CA GLY A 181 -1.77 -20.25 6.92
C GLY A 181 -3.08 -19.83 6.29
N THR A 182 -4.14 -19.94 7.06
CA THR A 182 -5.43 -19.31 6.80
C THR A 182 -5.88 -18.59 8.05
N ILE A 183 -6.53 -17.44 7.89
CA ILE A 183 -7.18 -16.74 8.99
C ILE A 183 -8.35 -17.56 9.49
N ASP A 184 -8.47 -17.70 10.80
CA ASP A 184 -9.69 -18.19 11.46
C ASP A 184 -10.70 -17.04 11.57
N PRO A 185 -11.85 -17.10 10.90
CA PRO A 185 -12.87 -16.03 10.95
C PRO A 185 -13.39 -15.74 12.37
N ALA A 186 -13.31 -16.72 13.30
CA ALA A 186 -13.79 -16.51 14.66
C ALA A 186 -12.86 -15.60 15.48
N THR A 187 -11.56 -15.58 15.15
CA THR A 187 -10.54 -14.83 15.88
C THR A 187 -9.87 -13.74 15.04
N SER A 188 -10.09 -13.74 13.72
CA SER A 188 -9.34 -12.93 12.74
C SER A 188 -7.82 -13.15 12.83
N GLN A 189 -7.39 -14.34 13.26
CA GLN A 189 -5.98 -14.67 13.50
C GLN A 189 -5.60 -16.03 12.91
N SER A 190 -4.30 -16.24 12.74
CA SER A 190 -3.69 -17.52 12.38
C SER A 190 -2.44 -17.75 13.22
N GLU A 191 -2.29 -18.96 13.75
CA GLU A 191 -1.10 -19.37 14.50
C GLU A 191 -0.21 -20.22 13.59
N LEU A 192 1.01 -19.74 13.37
CA LEU A 192 1.99 -20.31 12.46
C LEU A 192 3.27 -20.65 13.23
N SER A 193 4.13 -21.45 12.62
CA SER A 193 5.41 -21.81 13.21
C SER A 193 6.53 -21.53 12.22
N ILE A 194 7.54 -20.79 12.68
CA ILE A 194 8.80 -20.59 11.95
C ILE A 194 9.90 -21.32 12.71
N THR A 195 10.87 -21.89 12.01
CA THR A 195 12.00 -22.54 12.67
C THR A 195 12.83 -21.51 13.45
N LYS A 196 13.20 -21.79 14.71
CA LYS A 196 13.93 -20.83 15.58
C LYS A 196 15.32 -20.45 15.07
N ASP A 197 15.88 -21.24 14.15
CA ASP A 197 17.14 -20.92 13.49
C ASP A 197 16.99 -19.84 12.42
N TYR A 198 15.76 -19.56 11.99
CA TYR A 198 15.48 -18.43 11.12
C TYR A 198 15.52 -17.12 11.93
N GLN A 199 16.52 -16.30 11.61
CA GLN A 199 16.65 -14.93 12.12
C GLN A 199 16.84 -13.97 10.95
N GLY A 200 15.90 -13.06 10.78
CA GLY A 200 15.95 -12.07 9.72
C GLY A 200 14.58 -11.48 9.38
N PRO A 201 14.57 -10.49 8.47
CA PRO A 201 13.33 -9.90 7.99
C PRO A 201 12.42 -10.95 7.34
N ILE A 202 11.12 -10.81 7.54
CA ILE A 202 10.07 -11.61 6.90
C ILE A 202 9.01 -10.71 6.28
N LEU A 203 8.38 -11.20 5.23
CA LEU A 203 7.21 -10.58 4.62
C LEU A 203 6.02 -11.51 4.83
N VAL A 204 5.02 -11.03 5.55
CA VAL A 204 3.72 -11.69 5.69
C VAL A 204 2.79 -11.11 4.62
N VAL A 205 2.17 -11.96 3.82
CA VAL A 205 1.23 -11.57 2.77
C VAL A 205 -0.11 -12.22 3.07
N LEU A 206 -1.13 -11.39 3.21
CA LEU A 206 -2.53 -11.79 3.29
C LEU A 206 -3.17 -11.62 1.91
N GLU A 207 -3.75 -12.69 1.39
CA GLU A 207 -4.37 -12.73 0.07
C GLU A 207 -5.87 -13.04 0.19
N ASP A 208 -6.66 -12.28 -0.57
CA ASP A 208 -8.04 -12.64 -0.88
C ASP A 208 -8.06 -13.87 -1.80
N ASN A 209 -8.78 -14.91 -1.37
CA ASN A 209 -8.90 -16.18 -2.09
C ASN A 209 -10.35 -16.50 -2.51
N ASN A 210 -11.31 -15.59 -2.26
CA ASN A 210 -12.72 -15.80 -2.53
C ASN A 210 -13.28 -14.85 -3.61
N GLY A 211 -12.46 -13.90 -4.08
CA GLY A 211 -12.79 -12.99 -5.17
C GLY A 211 -13.69 -11.86 -4.68
N GLU A 212 -14.73 -11.51 -5.42
CA GLU A 212 -15.63 -10.40 -5.06
C GLU A 212 -16.54 -10.70 -3.85
N ALA A 213 -16.37 -11.85 -3.18
CA ALA A 213 -17.13 -12.15 -1.97
C ALA A 213 -16.54 -11.34 -0.81
N GLY A 214 -17.38 -11.00 0.17
CA GLY A 214 -16.90 -10.16 1.26
C GLY A 214 -16.06 -10.93 2.27
N ASP A 215 -14.96 -10.30 2.69
CA ASP A 215 -13.94 -10.86 3.57
C ASP A 215 -14.04 -10.37 5.00
N TYR A 216 -14.40 -9.10 5.19
CA TYR A 216 -14.40 -8.46 6.50
C TYR A 216 -15.60 -7.52 6.66
N ILE A 217 -15.95 -7.21 7.91
CA ILE A 217 -16.94 -6.18 8.23
C ILE A 217 -16.24 -4.83 8.25
N ASP A 218 -16.68 -3.92 7.38
CA ASP A 218 -16.13 -2.58 7.27
C ASP A 218 -16.48 -1.71 8.50
N GLU A 219 -15.47 -1.04 9.05
CA GLU A 219 -15.59 -0.30 10.31
C GLU A 219 -16.49 0.95 10.17
N THR A 220 -16.68 1.49 8.97
CA THR A 220 -17.53 2.67 8.71
C THR A 220 -18.98 2.30 8.44
N THR A 221 -19.20 1.31 7.58
CA THR A 221 -20.52 1.01 7.01
C THR A 221 -21.25 -0.14 7.68
N ASP A 222 -20.53 -1.03 8.39
CA ASP A 222 -21.02 -2.33 8.88
C ASP A 222 -21.35 -3.34 7.76
N ASP A 223 -20.90 -3.06 6.53
CA ASP A 223 -21.12 -3.94 5.38
C ASP A 223 -20.01 -5.01 5.26
N LEU A 224 -20.43 -6.22 4.86
CA LEU A 224 -19.49 -7.30 4.53
C LEU A 224 -18.83 -6.99 3.18
N THR A 225 -17.53 -6.66 3.22
CA THR A 225 -16.76 -6.05 2.12
C THR A 225 -15.62 -6.95 1.69
N SER A 226 -15.39 -7.06 0.37
CA SER A 226 -14.26 -7.81 -0.20
C SER A 226 -12.97 -7.04 0.01
N LEU A 227 -11.88 -7.76 0.28
CA LEU A 227 -10.55 -7.16 0.36
C LEU A 227 -10.08 -6.69 -1.02
N ASP A 228 -10.39 -7.44 -2.09
CA ASP A 228 -10.08 -7.14 -3.51
C ASP A 228 -8.60 -6.71 -3.75
N THR A 229 -7.73 -7.10 -2.82
CA THR A 229 -6.31 -6.74 -2.81
C THR A 229 -5.55 -7.65 -1.85
N SER A 230 -4.22 -7.56 -1.88
CA SER A 230 -3.37 -8.20 -0.90
C SER A 230 -2.91 -7.18 0.12
N LEU A 231 -2.85 -7.57 1.40
CA LEU A 231 -2.24 -6.78 2.45
C LEU A 231 -0.92 -7.42 2.87
N ARG A 232 0.12 -6.62 3.03
CA ARG A 232 1.44 -7.10 3.43
C ARG A 232 1.86 -6.49 4.75
N ALA A 233 2.67 -7.22 5.50
CA ALA A 233 3.36 -6.71 6.68
C ALA A 233 4.82 -7.17 6.67
N MET A 234 5.73 -6.26 6.97
CA MET A 234 7.15 -6.57 7.07
C MET A 234 7.52 -6.68 8.54
N ALA A 235 8.15 -7.77 8.96
CA ALA A 235 8.52 -7.99 10.37
C ALA A 235 9.95 -8.52 10.50
N LEU A 236 10.48 -8.54 11.72
CA LEU A 236 11.76 -9.14 12.04
C LEU A 236 11.52 -10.40 12.88
N ALA A 237 11.88 -11.57 12.37
CA ALA A 237 11.96 -12.77 13.17
C ALA A 237 13.36 -12.85 13.82
N ASP A 238 13.43 -13.05 15.13
CA ASP A 238 14.67 -13.16 15.90
C ASP A 238 14.84 -14.52 16.61
N GLY A 239 13.89 -15.44 16.37
CA GLY A 239 13.86 -16.78 16.94
C GLY A 239 12.97 -16.91 18.19
N ASP A 240 12.38 -15.81 18.66
CA ASP A 240 11.34 -15.80 19.69
C ASP A 240 9.93 -15.73 19.07
N ASP A 241 8.91 -15.93 19.91
CA ASP A 241 7.51 -15.82 19.48
C ASP A 241 7.21 -14.39 18.99
N LEU A 242 6.56 -14.30 17.83
CA LEU A 242 6.33 -13.06 17.11
C LEU A 242 4.83 -12.86 16.86
N PHE A 243 4.36 -11.63 17.03
CA PHE A 243 3.01 -11.22 16.65
C PHE A 243 3.09 -10.22 15.50
N VAL A 244 2.23 -10.38 14.49
CA VAL A 244 2.15 -9.50 13.32
C VAL A 244 0.70 -9.20 12.98
N SER A 245 0.28 -7.95 13.18
CA SER A 245 -0.93 -7.43 12.55
C SER A 245 -0.67 -7.10 11.08
N VAL A 246 -1.54 -7.58 10.19
CA VAL A 246 -1.57 -7.29 8.76
C VAL A 246 -2.77 -6.38 8.50
N THR A 247 -2.50 -5.12 8.22
CA THR A 247 -3.50 -4.04 8.14
C THR A 247 -3.30 -3.17 6.89
N PRO A 248 -4.25 -2.31 6.53
CA PRO A 248 -4.02 -1.28 5.50
C PRO A 248 -2.77 -0.43 5.77
N LEU A 249 -2.43 -0.18 7.04
CA LEU A 249 -1.27 0.62 7.42
C LEU A 249 0.05 -0.14 7.23
N THR A 250 0.09 -1.44 7.53
CA THR A 250 1.28 -2.26 7.23
C THR A 250 1.47 -2.47 5.74
N GLU A 251 0.39 -2.56 4.98
CA GLU A 251 0.45 -2.61 3.52
C GLU A 251 1.00 -1.30 2.95
N LEU A 252 0.56 -0.14 3.46
CA LEU A 252 1.12 1.14 3.07
C LEU A 252 2.63 1.22 3.35
N ALA A 253 3.09 0.70 4.50
CA ALA A 253 4.51 0.60 4.80
C ALA A 253 5.27 -0.31 3.83
N ALA A 254 4.68 -1.43 3.41
CA ALA A 254 5.28 -2.32 2.41
C ALA A 254 5.37 -1.65 1.02
N ARG A 255 4.38 -0.85 0.62
CA ARG A 255 4.39 -0.06 -0.62
C ARG A 255 5.48 1.00 -0.61
N GLU A 256 5.53 1.80 0.45
CA GLU A 256 6.52 2.85 0.63
C GLU A 256 7.97 2.30 0.74
N ALA A 257 8.12 1.09 1.28
CA ALA A 257 9.40 0.40 1.30
C ALA A 257 9.88 -0.05 -0.10
N ASN A 258 9.03 0.06 -1.12
CA ASN A 258 9.31 -0.24 -2.53
C ASN A 258 9.95 -1.62 -2.72
N LEU A 259 9.28 -2.65 -2.19
CA LEU A 259 9.77 -4.03 -2.21
C LEU A 259 9.91 -4.56 -3.64
N ILE A 260 10.96 -5.34 -3.89
CA ILE A 260 11.18 -6.04 -5.16
C ILE A 260 10.71 -7.48 -5.00
N GLY A 261 9.51 -7.78 -5.52
CA GLY A 261 8.86 -9.07 -5.29
C GLY A 261 8.56 -9.28 -3.81
N HIS A 262 8.87 -10.47 -3.28
CA HIS A 262 8.69 -10.80 -1.86
C HIS A 262 9.95 -10.62 -1.01
N ASN A 263 11.00 -10.02 -1.57
CA ASN A 263 12.23 -9.82 -0.86
C ASN A 263 12.11 -8.65 0.13
N VAL A 264 12.51 -8.87 1.38
CA VAL A 264 12.51 -7.87 2.44
C VAL A 264 13.90 -7.76 3.08
N THR A 265 14.36 -6.54 3.27
CA THR A 265 15.65 -6.22 3.90
C THR A 265 15.45 -5.50 5.23
N SER A 266 16.49 -5.47 6.07
CA SER A 266 16.43 -4.70 7.33
C SER A 266 16.18 -3.21 7.12
N SER A 267 16.60 -2.64 5.97
CA SER A 267 16.32 -1.24 5.64
C SER A 267 14.85 -1.02 5.28
N ASN A 268 14.15 -2.03 4.76
CA ASN A 268 12.72 -1.92 4.47
C ASN A 268 11.91 -1.86 5.78
N LEU A 269 12.36 -2.55 6.83
CA LEU A 269 11.69 -2.56 8.13
C LEU A 269 11.65 -1.16 8.78
N GLU A 270 12.60 -0.29 8.49
CA GLU A 270 12.57 1.12 8.97
C GLU A 270 11.34 1.87 8.48
N MET A 271 10.68 1.41 7.41
CA MET A 271 9.47 2.04 6.90
C MET A 271 8.27 1.85 7.83
N ASN A 272 8.24 0.77 8.62
CA ASN A 272 7.18 0.56 9.62
C ASN A 272 7.16 1.72 10.63
N ASP A 273 8.32 2.07 11.17
CA ASP A 273 8.45 3.19 12.13
C ASP A 273 8.10 4.54 11.48
N LYS A 274 8.46 4.72 10.21
CA LYS A 274 8.20 5.97 9.49
C LYS A 274 6.71 6.16 9.22
N ILE A 275 6.02 5.10 8.81
CA ILE A 275 4.56 5.12 8.61
C ILE A 275 3.83 5.19 9.94
N GLY A 276 4.26 4.43 10.95
CA GLY A 276 3.72 4.54 12.30
C GLY A 276 3.75 5.98 12.81
N LYS A 277 4.91 6.66 12.73
CA LYS A 277 5.03 8.08 13.11
C LYS A 277 4.14 9.01 12.30
N LEU A 278 3.95 8.75 11.01
CA LEU A 278 3.10 9.57 10.14
C LEU A 278 1.62 9.51 10.54
N PHE A 279 1.18 8.37 11.08
CA PHE A 279 -0.20 8.11 11.49
C PHE A 279 -0.42 8.10 13.01
N GLY A 280 0.63 8.31 13.81
CA GLY A 280 0.53 8.37 15.28
C GLY A 280 0.55 7.01 15.97
N VAL A 281 0.88 5.94 15.24
CA VAL A 281 0.94 4.57 15.75
C VAL A 281 2.38 4.23 16.13
N GLU A 282 2.62 3.83 17.38
CA GLU A 282 3.97 3.51 17.87
C GLU A 282 4.56 2.27 17.18
N ASP A 283 3.76 1.22 17.05
CA ASP A 283 4.12 -0.03 16.38
C ASP A 283 2.95 -0.52 15.53
N ILE A 284 3.13 -0.49 14.20
CA ILE A 284 2.09 -0.88 13.25
C ILE A 284 1.94 -2.41 13.13
N LEU A 285 2.82 -3.20 13.75
CA LEU A 285 2.71 -4.65 13.83
C LEU A 285 2.00 -5.12 15.11
N ALA A 286 1.82 -4.23 16.08
CA ALA A 286 1.24 -4.55 17.38
C ALA A 286 -0.24 -4.96 17.28
N PRO A 287 -0.77 -5.70 18.28
CA PRO A 287 -2.18 -6.04 18.35
C PRO A 287 -3.10 -4.81 18.25
N VAL A 288 -4.17 -4.96 17.47
CA VAL A 288 -5.16 -3.90 17.22
C VAL A 288 -6.46 -4.21 17.95
N THR A 289 -7.09 -3.18 18.52
CA THR A 289 -8.47 -3.23 19.02
C THR A 289 -9.32 -2.33 18.14
N THR A 290 -10.05 -2.92 17.19
CA THR A 290 -10.91 -2.20 16.23
C THR A 290 -12.14 -1.61 16.91
N VAL A 291 -12.82 -0.66 16.26
CA VAL A 291 -14.05 -0.06 16.84
C VAL A 291 -15.21 -1.07 16.90
N LEU A 292 -15.10 -2.17 16.15
CA LEU A 292 -16.04 -3.30 16.15
C LEU A 292 -15.76 -4.30 17.27
N ASP A 293 -14.60 -4.22 17.95
CA ASP A 293 -14.26 -5.11 19.05
C ASP A 293 -15.13 -4.80 20.28
N GLN A 294 -15.68 -5.83 20.92
CA GLN A 294 -16.46 -5.70 22.15
C GLN A 294 -15.66 -5.11 23.34
N HIS A 295 -14.32 -5.14 23.26
CA HIS A 295 -13.42 -4.58 24.26
C HIS A 295 -13.03 -3.12 23.94
N PHE A 296 -13.42 -2.57 22.79
CA PHE A 296 -13.23 -1.15 22.51
C PHE A 296 -14.12 -0.31 23.44
N ALA A 297 -13.51 0.63 24.17
CA ALA A 297 -14.17 1.41 25.19
C ALA A 297 -13.59 2.82 25.31
N ALA A 298 -13.97 3.74 24.40
CA ALA A 298 -13.48 5.13 24.41
C ALA A 298 -13.69 5.89 25.75
N ASP A 299 -14.68 5.49 26.56
CA ASP A 299 -15.03 6.15 27.83
C ASP A 299 -13.99 5.97 28.96
N ASP A 300 -13.14 4.93 28.92
CA ASP A 300 -12.12 4.69 29.97
C ASP A 300 -10.72 5.24 29.62
N GLY A 301 -10.65 5.93 28.48
CA GLY A 301 -9.44 6.50 27.91
C GLY A 301 -8.86 5.60 26.83
N VAL A 302 -8.44 6.19 25.72
CA VAL A 302 -7.96 5.44 24.55
C VAL A 302 -6.60 4.80 24.84
N SER A 303 -6.53 3.48 24.80
CA SER A 303 -5.29 2.69 24.87
C SER A 303 -4.51 2.72 23.54
N VAL A 304 -3.28 2.18 23.53
CA VAL A 304 -2.45 2.13 22.31
C VAL A 304 -3.09 1.28 21.21
N SER A 305 -3.67 0.13 21.56
CA SER A 305 -4.32 -0.76 20.58
C SER A 305 -5.64 -0.18 20.06
N GLU A 306 -6.38 0.55 20.89
CA GLU A 306 -7.58 1.29 20.48
C GLU A 306 -7.22 2.50 19.63
N HIS A 307 -6.14 3.22 19.93
CA HIS A 307 -5.67 4.32 19.08
C HIS A 307 -5.36 3.82 17.67
N TYR A 308 -4.69 2.66 17.55
CA TYR A 308 -4.46 2.04 16.26
C TYR A 308 -5.80 1.66 15.58
N GLY A 309 -6.75 1.09 16.33
CA GLY A 309 -8.11 0.85 15.82
C GLY A 309 -8.80 2.11 15.29
N LEU A 310 -8.69 3.26 15.97
CA LEU A 310 -9.25 4.52 15.51
C LEU A 310 -8.59 5.03 14.22
N VAL A 311 -7.28 4.81 14.07
CA VAL A 311 -6.59 5.11 12.81
C VAL A 311 -7.13 4.23 11.68
N LEU A 312 -7.33 2.92 11.91
CA LEU A 312 -7.90 2.03 10.89
C LEU A 312 -9.35 2.37 10.57
N ALA A 313 -10.16 2.74 11.57
CA ALA A 313 -11.52 3.23 11.37
C ALA A 313 -11.55 4.51 10.50
N SER A 314 -10.59 5.42 10.71
CA SER A 314 -10.45 6.62 9.85
C SER A 314 -10.07 6.27 8.41
N LEU A 315 -9.25 5.23 8.21
CA LEU A 315 -8.89 4.73 6.88
C LEU A 315 -10.07 4.02 6.22
N SER A 316 -10.85 3.21 6.94
CA SER A 316 -12.12 2.66 6.46
C SER A 316 -13.08 3.77 6.02
N GLY A 317 -13.12 4.88 6.76
CA GLY A 317 -13.88 6.06 6.35
C GLY A 317 -13.38 6.65 5.02
N ALA A 318 -12.06 6.70 4.82
CA ALA A 318 -11.48 7.11 3.53
C ALA A 318 -11.75 6.07 2.42
N ASP A 319 -11.78 4.78 2.73
CA ASP A 319 -12.16 3.72 1.79
C ASP A 319 -13.60 3.88 1.34
N HIS A 320 -14.49 4.31 2.23
CA HIS A 320 -15.86 4.66 1.87
C HIS A 320 -15.93 5.84 0.89
N THR A 321 -15.02 6.82 0.98
CA THR A 321 -15.01 7.97 0.06
C THR A 321 -14.36 7.65 -1.28
N THR A 322 -13.32 6.80 -1.30
CA THR A 322 -12.58 6.43 -2.52
C THR A 322 -13.15 5.19 -3.22
N GLY A 323 -13.93 4.38 -2.50
CA GLY A 323 -14.60 3.16 -2.95
C GLY A 323 -13.97 1.86 -2.45
N HIS A 324 -12.63 1.79 -2.34
CA HIS A 324 -11.92 0.56 -1.99
C HIS A 324 -10.57 0.85 -1.31
N ILE A 325 -10.10 -0.07 -0.45
CA ILE A 325 -8.79 -0.01 0.22
C ILE A 325 -7.66 0.27 -0.79
N SER A 326 -7.64 -0.46 -1.90
CA SER A 326 -6.56 -0.33 -2.89
C SER A 326 -6.46 1.08 -3.48
N THR A 327 -7.59 1.75 -3.69
CA THR A 327 -7.66 3.13 -4.19
C THR A 327 -7.19 4.13 -3.15
N THR A 328 -7.65 4.01 -1.90
CA THR A 328 -7.17 4.86 -0.79
C THR A 328 -5.65 4.73 -0.63
N LEU A 329 -5.14 3.50 -0.62
CA LEU A 329 -3.70 3.26 -0.50
C LEU A 329 -2.91 3.85 -1.68
N ASN A 330 -3.43 3.77 -2.91
CA ASN A 330 -2.77 4.41 -4.06
C ASN A 330 -2.73 5.94 -3.93
N HIS A 331 -3.80 6.56 -3.43
CA HIS A 331 -3.84 8.00 -3.18
C HIS A 331 -2.85 8.40 -2.08
N LEU A 332 -2.78 7.64 -0.98
CA LEU A 332 -1.85 7.89 0.11
C LEU A 332 -0.40 7.69 -0.33
N GLU A 333 -0.08 6.61 -1.03
CA GLU A 333 1.26 6.33 -1.58
C GLU A 333 1.72 7.47 -2.51
N SER A 334 0.85 7.94 -3.40
CA SER A 334 1.17 9.06 -4.30
C SER A 334 1.34 10.40 -3.58
N ALA A 335 0.81 10.51 -2.36
CA ALA A 335 0.75 11.73 -1.57
C ALA A 335 1.72 11.73 -0.38
N ILE A 336 2.41 10.63 -0.12
CA ILE A 336 3.52 10.55 0.83
C ILE A 336 4.80 11.01 0.12
N THR A 337 5.59 11.81 0.82
CA THR A 337 6.88 12.27 0.31
C THR A 337 7.92 12.29 1.42
N SER A 338 9.18 12.13 1.02
CA SER A 338 10.32 12.20 1.92
C SER A 338 10.75 13.66 2.09
N ASN A 339 10.76 14.13 3.35
CA ASN A 339 11.33 15.41 3.73
C ASN A 339 12.61 15.15 4.55
N GLY A 340 13.66 14.69 3.87
CA GLY A 340 14.85 14.13 4.51
C GLY A 340 14.57 12.74 5.07
N ASP A 341 14.89 12.48 6.34
CA ASP A 341 14.73 11.16 6.96
C ASP A 341 13.30 10.89 7.48
N VAL A 342 12.40 11.88 7.41
CA VAL A 342 11.02 11.81 7.91
C VAL A 342 10.03 11.90 6.75
N LEU A 343 8.94 11.15 6.83
CA LEU A 343 7.85 11.23 5.87
C LEU A 343 6.95 12.44 6.13
N ALA A 344 6.35 12.94 5.06
CA ALA A 344 5.39 14.03 5.05
C ALA A 344 4.22 13.68 4.15
N LEU A 345 3.04 14.24 4.43
CA LEU A 345 1.86 14.14 3.56
C LEU A 345 1.73 15.38 2.69
N THR A 346 1.21 15.27 1.48
CA THR A 346 0.69 16.45 0.77
C THR A 346 -0.59 16.96 1.41
N GLN A 347 -0.95 18.22 1.12
CA GLN A 347 -2.23 18.78 1.55
C GLN A 347 -3.44 17.94 1.07
N GLY A 348 -3.37 17.37 -0.13
CA GLY A 348 -4.40 16.47 -0.66
C GLY A 348 -4.62 15.22 0.21
N ALA A 349 -3.55 14.58 0.69
CA ALA A 349 -3.68 13.44 1.61
C ALA A 349 -4.25 13.83 2.97
N VAL A 350 -3.87 15.00 3.51
CA VAL A 350 -4.47 15.50 4.76
C VAL A 350 -5.97 15.74 4.60
N ILE A 351 -6.40 16.27 3.45
CA ILE A 351 -7.82 16.43 3.12
C ILE A 351 -8.50 15.07 2.97
N LEU A 352 -7.88 14.09 2.32
CA LEU A 352 -8.43 12.73 2.21
C LEU A 352 -8.68 12.11 3.59
N LEU A 353 -7.72 12.22 4.52
CA LEU A 353 -7.89 11.72 5.89
C LEU A 353 -9.00 12.46 6.64
N LYS A 354 -9.10 13.79 6.46
CA LYS A 354 -10.18 14.61 7.03
C LYS A 354 -11.55 14.20 6.50
N GLU A 355 -11.66 13.96 5.20
CA GLU A 355 -12.88 13.47 4.56
C GLU A 355 -13.22 12.05 5.03
N GLY A 356 -12.22 11.18 5.22
CA GLY A 356 -12.39 9.85 5.78
C GLY A 356 -12.95 9.87 7.20
N ILE A 357 -12.40 10.72 8.08
CA ILE A 357 -12.97 10.94 9.43
C ILE A 357 -14.43 11.41 9.32
N GLY A 358 -14.72 12.37 8.44
CA GLY A 358 -16.09 12.84 8.22
C GLY A 358 -17.03 11.75 7.69
N ALA A 359 -16.53 10.82 6.88
CA ALA A 359 -17.30 9.70 6.35
C ALA A 359 -17.62 8.65 7.42
N PHE A 360 -16.64 8.31 8.27
CA PHE A 360 -16.86 7.42 9.41
C PHE A 360 -17.89 8.02 10.38
N GLU A 361 -17.76 9.30 10.75
CA GLU A 361 -18.69 10.01 11.64
C GLU A 361 -20.11 10.14 11.05
N ALA A 362 -20.25 10.05 9.74
CA ALA A 362 -21.53 9.97 9.05
C ALA A 362 -22.03 8.53 8.83
N GLY A 363 -21.19 7.53 9.12
CA GLY A 363 -21.41 6.11 8.89
C GLY A 363 -22.28 5.43 9.94
N THR A 364 -22.53 4.13 9.73
CA THR A 364 -23.37 3.29 10.61
C THR A 364 -22.76 3.18 12.02
N ASN A 365 -21.43 3.08 12.07
CA ASN A 365 -20.67 2.79 13.28
C ASN A 365 -20.12 4.02 14.01
N ALA A 366 -20.49 5.24 13.59
CA ALA A 366 -20.13 6.49 14.27
C ALA A 366 -20.52 6.53 15.76
N HIS A 367 -21.45 5.68 16.20
CA HIS A 367 -21.85 5.59 17.59
C HIS A 367 -20.94 4.71 18.45
N LEU A 368 -20.03 3.94 17.84
CA LEU A 368 -19.08 3.06 18.52
C LEU A 368 -17.82 3.81 18.96
N ALA A 369 -17.42 4.84 18.21
CA ALA A 369 -16.27 5.67 18.51
C ALA A 369 -16.54 7.12 18.08
N ASP A 370 -16.07 8.08 18.88
CA ASP A 370 -16.00 9.49 18.51
C ASP A 370 -14.60 9.77 17.98
N ILE A 371 -14.43 9.68 16.66
CA ILE A 371 -13.17 10.04 16.01
C ILE A 371 -13.22 11.49 15.55
N ASN A 372 -12.11 12.18 15.77
CA ASN A 372 -12.00 13.58 15.38
C ASN A 372 -10.64 13.86 14.77
N MET A 373 -10.50 15.09 14.25
CA MET A 373 -9.30 15.54 13.54
C MET A 373 -8.01 15.49 14.37
N SER A 374 -8.07 15.26 15.69
CA SER A 374 -6.86 15.04 16.51
C SER A 374 -6.08 13.78 16.15
N LEU A 375 -6.70 12.80 15.47
CA LEU A 375 -6.02 11.61 14.96
C LEU A 375 -5.03 11.92 13.84
N ILE A 376 -5.25 13.00 13.09
CA ILE A 376 -4.35 13.42 12.01
C ILE A 376 -3.10 14.05 12.63
N GLN A 377 -1.94 13.40 12.43
CA GLN A 377 -0.68 13.86 13.02
C GLN A 377 -0.09 15.09 12.32
N PRO A 378 -0.02 15.16 10.97
CA PRO A 378 0.36 16.40 10.30
C PRO A 378 -0.61 17.54 10.60
N PRO A 379 -0.17 18.81 10.59
CA PRO A 379 -1.10 19.92 10.75
C PRO A 379 -2.10 19.97 9.58
N ILE A 380 -3.33 20.36 9.89
CA ILE A 380 -4.36 20.60 8.87
C ILE A 380 -4.29 22.07 8.50
N VAL A 381 -3.90 22.37 7.27
CA VAL A 381 -3.94 23.74 6.76
C VAL A 381 -5.32 23.99 6.15
N ASP A 382 -6.01 25.04 6.58
CA ASP A 382 -7.37 25.37 6.11
C ASP A 382 -7.32 26.07 4.75
N VAL A 383 -6.89 25.31 3.74
CA VAL A 383 -6.80 25.69 2.34
C VAL A 383 -7.17 24.47 1.46
N PRO A 384 -7.57 24.70 0.20
CA PRO A 384 -7.88 23.60 -0.70
C PRO A 384 -6.64 22.77 -1.07
N ALA A 385 -6.85 21.66 -1.78
CA ALA A 385 -5.79 20.70 -2.09
C ALA A 385 -4.67 21.26 -2.99
N ASP A 386 -4.97 22.28 -3.80
CA ASP A 386 -4.01 23.02 -4.64
C ASP A 386 -3.17 24.03 -3.85
N GLY A 387 -3.43 24.17 -2.54
CA GLY A 387 -2.56 24.88 -1.62
C GLY A 387 -2.94 26.36 -1.43
N VAL A 388 -1.93 27.23 -1.33
CA VAL A 388 -2.11 28.64 -0.97
C VAL A 388 -2.01 29.52 -2.20
N ASP A 389 -3.15 30.03 -2.63
CA ASP A 389 -3.24 31.03 -3.69
C ASP A 389 -3.00 32.47 -3.17
N ALA A 390 -3.04 33.46 -4.08
CA ALA A 390 -2.90 34.86 -3.73
C ALA A 390 -4.02 35.38 -2.80
N GLN A 391 -5.25 34.84 -2.90
CA GLN A 391 -6.38 35.23 -2.05
C GLN A 391 -6.20 34.71 -0.61
N ALA A 392 -5.86 33.42 -0.46
CA ALA A 392 -5.55 32.77 0.80
C ALA A 392 -4.37 33.46 1.49
N ARG A 393 -3.30 33.78 0.75
CA ARG A 393 -2.18 34.57 1.27
C ARG A 393 -2.65 35.90 1.85
N ASN A 394 -3.47 36.66 1.12
CA ASN A 394 -3.89 38.00 1.54
C ASN A 394 -4.82 37.97 2.76
N SER A 395 -5.64 36.93 2.87
CA SER A 395 -6.58 36.74 3.98
C SER A 395 -5.90 36.17 5.23
N GLY A 396 -4.75 35.53 5.07
CA GLY A 396 -4.13 34.71 6.11
C GLY A 396 -4.65 33.27 6.04
N VAL A 397 -3.83 32.34 6.50
CA VAL A 397 -4.13 30.91 6.49
C VAL A 397 -4.23 30.41 7.93
N SER A 398 -5.22 29.56 8.21
CA SER A 398 -5.38 28.92 9.51
C SER A 398 -4.70 27.55 9.50
N VAL A 399 -3.80 27.30 10.44
CA VAL A 399 -3.18 25.99 10.67
C VAL A 399 -3.79 25.39 11.92
N VAL A 400 -4.46 24.26 11.77
CA VAL A 400 -5.04 23.48 12.87
C VAL A 400 -3.97 22.56 13.43
N VAL A 401 -3.80 22.61 14.75
CA VAL A 401 -2.90 21.75 15.52
C VAL A 401 -3.71 20.92 16.50
N SER A 402 -3.32 19.66 16.71
CA SER A 402 -3.99 18.70 17.58
C SER A 402 -3.21 18.46 18.89
N GLY A 403 -3.89 17.93 19.91
CA GLY A 403 -3.26 17.50 21.17
C GLY A 403 -2.76 18.65 22.04
N VAL A 404 -3.46 19.78 22.04
CA VAL A 404 -3.04 20.99 22.75
C VAL A 404 -3.90 21.32 23.97
N ASP A 405 -3.26 21.86 25.00
CA ASP A 405 -3.89 22.36 26.21
C ASP A 405 -3.74 23.87 26.37
N VAL A 406 -4.63 24.47 27.17
CA VAL A 406 -4.52 25.89 27.54
C VAL A 406 -3.22 26.13 28.32
N GLY A 407 -2.40 27.06 27.83
CA GLY A 407 -1.09 27.37 28.40
C GLY A 407 0.08 26.79 27.60
N ASP A 408 -0.17 25.89 26.66
CA ASP A 408 0.87 25.37 25.78
C ASP A 408 1.47 26.45 24.88
N SER A 409 2.76 26.34 24.61
CA SER A 409 3.47 27.15 23.62
C SER A 409 3.59 26.38 22.32
N VAL A 410 2.75 26.68 21.34
CA VAL A 410 2.79 26.04 20.01
C VAL A 410 3.67 26.85 19.08
N THR A 411 4.63 26.18 18.43
CA THR A 411 5.43 26.73 17.34
C THR A 411 5.03 26.06 16.03
N VAL A 412 4.45 26.82 15.11
CA VAL A 412 4.19 26.36 13.73
C VAL A 412 5.37 26.78 12.86
N ASN A 413 6.01 25.82 12.21
CA ASN A 413 7.03 26.06 11.21
C ASN A 413 6.37 26.11 9.82
N TRP A 414 6.65 27.17 9.07
CA TRP A 414 6.15 27.43 7.73
C TRP A 414 7.34 27.64 6.80
N GLY A 415 7.81 26.56 6.17
CA GLY A 415 9.08 26.55 5.45
C GLY A 415 10.24 26.93 6.35
N ASP A 416 10.95 28.01 6.01
CA ASP A 416 12.07 28.54 6.80
C ASP A 416 11.65 29.59 7.85
N LYS A 417 10.35 29.84 7.99
CA LYS A 417 9.75 30.76 8.97
C LYS A 417 9.06 29.99 10.08
N SER A 418 8.80 30.66 11.19
CA SER A 418 8.01 30.09 12.27
C SER A 418 7.17 31.14 13.01
N VAL A 419 6.09 30.67 13.61
CA VAL A 419 5.19 31.43 14.47
C VAL A 419 5.06 30.69 15.79
N THR A 420 5.34 31.37 16.89
CA THR A 420 5.12 30.81 18.23
C THR A 420 3.99 31.55 18.94
N LYS A 421 3.03 30.81 19.49
CA LYS A 421 1.88 31.33 20.23
C LYS A 421 1.68 30.52 21.51
N VAL A 422 1.51 31.24 22.63
CA VAL A 422 1.05 30.63 23.89
C VAL A 422 -0.47 30.61 23.88
N LEU A 423 -1.06 29.43 24.01
CA LEU A 423 -2.49 29.19 23.88
C LEU A 423 -3.26 29.70 25.10
N CYS A 424 -4.30 30.47 24.82
CA CYS A 424 -5.29 30.91 25.80
C CYS A 424 -6.57 30.06 25.68
N THR A 425 -7.49 30.22 26.64
CA THR A 425 -8.78 29.51 26.65
C THR A 425 -9.65 29.75 25.40
N THR A 426 -9.41 30.82 24.65
CA THR A 426 -10.12 31.13 23.40
C THR A 426 -9.50 30.47 22.18
N ASP A 427 -8.28 29.94 22.31
CA ASP A 427 -7.54 29.36 21.20
C ASP A 427 -7.74 27.84 21.10
N VAL A 428 -8.10 27.20 22.22
CA VAL A 428 -8.29 25.75 22.32
C VAL A 428 -9.77 25.41 22.25
N GLN A 429 -10.12 24.51 21.34
CA GLN A 429 -11.45 23.96 21.15
C GLN A 429 -11.73 22.80 22.12
N PRO A 430 -13.00 22.43 22.36
CA PRO A 430 -13.35 21.34 23.28
C PRO A 430 -12.73 19.98 22.92
N ASP A 431 -12.37 19.77 21.66
CA ASP A 431 -11.72 18.59 21.11
C ASP A 431 -10.18 18.61 21.22
N GLY A 432 -9.61 19.61 21.92
CA GLY A 432 -8.16 19.71 22.11
C GLY A 432 -7.41 20.19 20.86
N MET A 433 -8.09 20.83 19.91
CA MET A 433 -7.45 21.48 18.77
C MET A 433 -7.28 22.99 18.96
N ALA A 434 -6.29 23.58 18.29
CA ALA A 434 -6.15 25.03 18.19
C ALA A 434 -5.92 25.51 16.77
N HIS A 435 -6.42 26.72 16.48
CA HIS A 435 -6.17 27.42 15.22
C HIS A 435 -5.05 28.44 15.38
N ILE A 436 -3.99 28.28 14.60
CA ILE A 436 -2.85 29.19 14.53
C ILE A 436 -2.90 29.94 13.21
N GLU A 437 -3.07 31.26 13.27
CA GLU A 437 -3.13 32.11 12.09
C GLU A 437 -1.72 32.41 11.56
N ILE A 438 -1.49 32.11 10.29
CA ILE A 438 -0.30 32.47 9.53
C ILE A 438 -0.65 33.66 8.63
N ASN A 439 -0.14 34.83 8.98
CA ASN A 439 -0.47 36.06 8.27
C ASN A 439 0.27 36.19 6.93
N SER A 440 -0.23 37.09 6.09
CA SER A 440 0.29 37.37 4.75
C SER A 440 1.78 37.73 4.72
N ALA A 441 2.33 38.34 5.78
CA ALA A 441 3.75 38.72 5.83
C ALA A 441 4.66 37.49 5.95
N ILE A 442 4.26 36.49 6.74
CA ILE A 442 5.01 35.24 6.89
C ILE A 442 4.96 34.45 5.58
N ILE A 443 3.76 34.28 5.01
CA ILE A 443 3.57 33.55 3.74
C ILE A 443 4.38 34.21 2.63
N SER A 444 4.31 35.54 2.50
CA SER A 444 5.06 36.28 1.47
C SER A 444 6.58 36.18 1.65
N THR A 445 7.07 36.08 2.89
CA THR A 445 8.51 36.01 3.15
C THR A 445 9.07 34.60 2.96
N ALA A 446 8.27 33.56 3.21
CA ALA A 446 8.65 32.18 2.97
C ALA A 446 8.82 31.86 1.47
N GLY A 447 8.11 32.60 0.61
CA GLY A 447 8.22 32.49 -0.85
C GLY A 447 7.16 31.59 -1.46
N ILE A 448 7.38 31.23 -2.72
CA ILE A 448 6.50 30.38 -3.54
C ILE A 448 7.11 29.00 -3.74
N GLY A 449 6.28 28.02 -4.10
CA GLY A 449 6.64 26.63 -4.34
C GLY A 449 6.20 25.71 -3.20
N TYR A 450 6.76 24.50 -3.15
CA TYR A 450 6.44 23.51 -2.13
C TYR A 450 7.13 23.84 -0.80
N LEU A 451 6.32 24.10 0.24
CA LEU A 451 6.76 24.39 1.58
C LEU A 451 6.39 23.26 2.53
N SER A 452 7.30 22.94 3.44
CA SER A 452 7.03 22.04 4.57
C SER A 452 6.42 22.82 5.72
N VAL A 453 5.28 22.34 6.23
CA VAL A 453 4.60 22.89 7.40
C VAL A 453 4.48 21.82 8.47
N ASN A 454 4.91 22.11 9.68
CA ASN A 454 4.76 21.24 10.86
C ASN A 454 4.56 22.09 12.12
N TYR A 455 4.25 21.46 13.23
CA TYR A 455 4.15 22.15 14.51
C TYR A 455 4.89 21.42 15.62
N GLN A 456 5.21 22.15 16.67
CA GLN A 456 5.81 21.63 17.89
C GLN A 456 5.09 22.24 19.09
N ILE A 457 4.68 21.40 20.03
CA ILE A 457 4.06 21.82 21.28
C ILE A 457 5.13 21.83 22.37
N ASN A 458 5.32 22.99 23.01
CA ASN A 458 6.35 23.22 24.02
C ASN A 458 7.73 22.76 23.51
N ASP A 459 8.47 22.01 24.32
CA ASP A 459 9.75 21.39 23.98
C ASP A 459 9.58 19.94 23.46
N GLY A 460 8.39 19.55 23.01
CA GLY A 460 8.06 18.21 22.51
C GLY A 460 8.67 17.90 21.13
N THR A 461 8.40 16.71 20.60
CA THR A 461 8.81 16.33 19.24
C THR A 461 7.96 17.08 18.20
N PRO A 462 8.54 17.61 17.11
CA PRO A 462 7.74 18.15 16.01
C PRO A 462 6.82 17.10 15.40
N SER A 463 5.64 17.52 14.97
CA SER A 463 4.72 16.70 14.20
C SER A 463 5.35 16.27 12.87
N PRO A 464 4.85 15.21 12.23
CA PRO A 464 5.06 15.00 10.81
C PRO A 464 4.66 16.25 10.03
N SER A 465 5.26 16.44 8.85
CA SER A 465 5.01 17.63 8.04
C SER A 465 3.88 17.39 7.05
N VAL A 466 3.18 18.47 6.71
CA VAL A 466 2.43 18.57 5.46
C VAL A 466 3.26 19.34 4.43
N ILE A 467 3.29 18.88 3.19
CA ILE A 467 3.86 19.58 2.04
C ILE A 467 2.73 20.35 1.35
N LEU A 468 2.93 21.65 1.27
CA LEU A 468 1.94 22.61 0.81
C LEU A 468 2.49 23.38 -0.37
N GLU A 469 1.76 23.40 -1.47
CA GLU A 469 2.08 24.27 -2.61
C GLU A 469 1.66 25.71 -2.29
N VAL A 470 2.55 26.66 -2.54
CA VAL A 470 2.27 28.09 -2.39
C VAL A 470 2.51 28.77 -3.73
N ASP A 471 1.43 29.01 -4.47
CA ASP A 471 1.47 29.81 -5.69
C ASP A 471 0.70 31.12 -5.48
N THR A 472 1.45 32.19 -5.23
CA THR A 472 0.86 33.50 -4.97
C THR A 472 1.08 34.49 -6.13
N ILE A 473 1.50 33.98 -7.29
CA ILE A 473 1.74 34.75 -8.51
C ILE A 473 0.45 34.93 -9.31
N TYR A 474 -0.45 33.95 -9.28
CA TYR A 474 -1.75 34.02 -9.93
C TYR A 474 -2.88 34.00 -8.88
N ASP A 475 -3.85 34.91 -9.00
CA ASP A 475 -5.16 34.64 -8.42
C ASP A 475 -5.68 33.42 -9.18
N ALA A 476 -6.04 32.34 -8.48
CA ALA A 476 -6.75 31.25 -9.12
C ALA A 476 -7.98 31.85 -9.79
N VAL A 477 -7.96 31.94 -11.12
CA VAL A 477 -9.14 32.31 -11.88
C VAL A 477 -10.07 31.12 -11.72
N SER A 478 -10.96 31.20 -10.72
CA SER A 478 -12.16 30.39 -10.70
C SER A 478 -12.86 30.64 -12.04
N LEU A 479 -12.72 29.70 -12.96
CA LEU A 479 -13.64 29.59 -14.09
C LEU A 479 -14.93 29.00 -13.53
N ASP A 480 -15.63 29.82 -12.75
CA ASP A 480 -16.97 29.52 -12.29
C ASP A 480 -17.87 29.55 -13.54
N GLU A 481 -18.16 28.38 -14.11
CA GLU A 481 -19.10 28.23 -15.23
C GLU A 481 -20.52 28.73 -14.85
N ASP A 482 -20.77 29.02 -13.58
CA ASP A 482 -22.06 29.48 -13.04
C ASP A 482 -22.16 30.99 -12.75
N ALA A 483 -21.09 31.78 -12.94
CA ALA A 483 -21.13 33.23 -12.67
C ALA A 483 -21.91 34.06 -13.72
N TYR A 484 -22.59 33.43 -14.68
CA TYR A 484 -23.47 34.15 -15.62
C TYR A 484 -24.92 34.29 -15.16
N ASN A 485 -25.36 33.69 -14.04
CA ASN A 485 -26.76 33.80 -13.61
C ASN A 485 -26.96 33.80 -12.08
N SER A 486 -26.56 34.86 -11.37
CA SER A 486 -27.22 35.20 -10.10
C SER A 486 -27.10 36.68 -9.73
N VAL A 487 -27.93 37.52 -10.34
CA VAL A 487 -28.22 38.84 -9.75
C VAL A 487 -29.21 38.63 -8.60
N SER A 488 -28.69 38.39 -7.39
CA SER A 488 -29.49 38.47 -6.16
C SER A 488 -29.29 39.82 -5.48
N THR A 489 -30.42 40.43 -5.18
CA THR A 489 -30.63 41.81 -4.75
C THR A 489 -30.23 42.06 -3.30
N CYS A 490 -29.58 43.19 -3.04
CA CYS A 490 -29.71 43.93 -1.77
C CYS A 490 -29.85 45.44 -2.04
N PRO A 491 -30.53 46.19 -1.16
CA PRO A 491 -31.32 47.36 -1.55
C PRO A 491 -30.45 48.62 -1.66
N LEU A 492 -30.54 49.30 -2.80
CA LEU A 492 -30.07 50.68 -2.93
C LEU A 492 -31.25 51.66 -2.78
N ASN A 493 -30.98 52.64 -1.92
CA ASN A 493 -31.74 53.81 -1.52
C ASN A 493 -32.65 54.42 -2.63
N PRO A 494 -33.96 54.63 -2.40
CA PRO A 494 -34.89 55.03 -3.47
C PRO A 494 -34.98 56.56 -3.58
N THR A 495 -34.03 57.21 -4.26
CA THR A 495 -34.19 58.66 -4.56
C THR A 495 -33.55 59.16 -5.85
N GLU A 496 -33.24 58.33 -6.84
CA GLU A 496 -32.66 58.90 -8.07
C GLU A 496 -32.87 58.05 -9.34
N PHE A 497 -34.12 57.84 -9.74
CA PHE A 497 -34.42 57.49 -11.14
C PHE A 497 -35.72 58.15 -11.60
N ALA A 498 -35.58 59.36 -12.14
CA ALA A 498 -36.55 59.92 -13.06
C ALA A 498 -35.83 60.17 -14.40
N ASN A 499 -36.41 59.58 -15.45
CA ASN A 499 -36.19 59.82 -16.87
C ASN A 499 -34.97 59.14 -17.51
N ASP A 500 -35.19 57.96 -18.10
CA ASP A 500 -35.15 57.87 -19.57
C ASP A 500 -35.93 56.64 -20.07
N THR A 501 -36.77 56.86 -21.07
CA THR A 501 -37.59 55.86 -21.74
C THR A 501 -36.99 55.63 -23.12
N LYS A 502 -36.44 54.43 -23.37
CA LYS A 502 -36.41 53.84 -24.72
C LYS A 502 -36.18 52.33 -24.67
N THR A 503 -37.24 51.61 -25.01
CA THR A 503 -37.29 50.19 -25.32
C THR A 503 -36.72 49.93 -26.72
N SER A 504 -35.69 49.09 -26.82
CA SER A 504 -35.37 48.32 -28.03
C SER A 504 -34.52 47.10 -27.66
N THR A 505 -35.02 45.92 -28.00
CA THR A 505 -34.36 44.61 -27.92
C THR A 505 -33.05 44.58 -28.72
N PRO A 506 -31.95 43.94 -28.26
CA PRO A 506 -30.74 43.78 -29.06
C PRO A 506 -30.94 42.77 -30.19
N ASP A 507 -30.53 43.17 -31.39
CA ASP A 507 -30.42 42.35 -32.61
C ASP A 507 -29.08 41.59 -32.58
N THR A 508 -29.11 40.26 -32.70
CA THR A 508 -27.96 39.36 -32.58
C THR A 508 -27.24 39.10 -33.91
N THR A 509 -27.32 40.01 -34.89
CA THR A 509 -26.72 39.78 -36.22
C THR A 509 -25.82 40.90 -36.72
N ALA A 510 -24.70 41.14 -36.05
CA ALA A 510 -23.43 41.57 -36.67
C ALA A 510 -22.30 41.66 -35.63
N ILE A 511 -21.40 40.69 -35.61
CA ILE A 511 -20.07 40.86 -34.99
C ILE A 511 -19.28 41.78 -35.93
N SER A 512 -18.61 42.82 -35.40
CA SER A 512 -17.90 43.75 -36.26
C SER A 512 -16.64 43.08 -36.86
N GLN A 513 -16.27 43.44 -38.09
CA GLN A 513 -15.05 42.92 -38.73
C GLN A 513 -13.79 43.23 -37.89
N THR A 514 -13.84 44.26 -37.05
CA THR A 514 -12.77 44.61 -36.11
C THR A 514 -12.62 43.54 -35.02
N ASP A 515 -13.73 43.02 -34.50
CA ASP A 515 -13.71 41.97 -33.46
C ASP A 515 -13.29 40.62 -34.04
N MET A 516 -13.64 40.35 -35.31
CA MET A 516 -13.15 39.17 -36.03
C MET A 516 -11.64 39.23 -36.29
N ASN A 517 -11.11 40.41 -36.63
CA ASN A 517 -9.67 40.58 -36.87
C ASN A 517 -8.87 40.44 -35.57
N LEU A 518 -9.39 40.94 -34.45
CA LEU A 518 -8.75 40.80 -33.13
C LEU A 518 -8.72 39.33 -32.66
N ALA A 519 -9.79 38.57 -32.92
CA ALA A 519 -9.82 37.14 -32.62
C ALA A 519 -8.82 36.32 -33.47
N GLN A 520 -8.58 36.72 -34.72
CA GLN A 520 -7.57 36.07 -35.57
C GLN A 520 -6.13 36.39 -35.16
N GLU A 521 -5.88 37.60 -34.64
CA GLU A 521 -4.58 37.99 -34.10
C GLU A 521 -4.22 37.16 -32.85
N ILE A 522 -5.19 36.97 -31.94
CA ILE A 522 -5.03 36.15 -30.73
C ILE A 522 -4.77 34.66 -31.07
N VAL A 523 -5.48 34.10 -32.05
CA VAL A 523 -5.27 32.69 -32.46
C VAL A 523 -3.92 32.51 -33.17
N SER A 524 -3.42 33.52 -33.88
CA SER A 524 -2.11 33.46 -34.55
C SER A 524 -0.95 33.50 -33.55
N ASP A 525 -1.05 34.30 -32.48
CA ASP A 525 -0.02 34.39 -31.43
C ASP A 525 0.08 33.11 -30.58
N LEU A 526 -1.03 32.39 -30.40
CA LEU A 526 -1.04 31.09 -29.69
C LEU A 526 -0.38 29.96 -30.48
N TRP A 527 -0.47 29.97 -31.82
CA TRP A 527 0.14 28.93 -32.66
C TRP A 527 1.65 29.08 -32.87
N GLU A 528 2.21 30.28 -32.67
CA GLU A 528 3.67 30.50 -32.70
C GLU A 528 4.37 30.11 -31.38
N GLN A 529 3.64 29.98 -30.26
CA GLN A 529 4.21 29.51 -28.98
C GLN A 529 4.31 27.98 -28.86
N GLU A 530 3.41 27.22 -29.50
CA GLU A 530 3.46 25.74 -29.44
C GLU A 530 4.53 25.10 -30.34
N THR A 531 5.11 25.84 -31.30
CA THR A 531 6.11 25.29 -32.24
C THR A 531 7.58 25.40 -31.78
N MET A 532 7.84 25.89 -30.57
CA MET A 532 9.20 26.04 -30.01
C MET A 532 9.45 25.24 -28.71
N GLY A 533 8.52 24.40 -28.27
CA GLY A 533 8.52 23.75 -26.95
C GLY A 533 9.00 22.30 -26.87
N GLU A 534 9.43 21.66 -27.96
CA GLU A 534 9.91 20.27 -27.92
C GLU A 534 11.25 20.13 -28.65
N PHE A 535 12.36 20.22 -27.90
CA PHE A 535 13.61 19.50 -28.15
C PHE A 535 14.55 19.78 -26.98
N TYR A 536 14.61 18.88 -26.00
CA TYR A 536 15.84 18.36 -25.38
C TYR A 536 15.46 17.44 -24.21
N GLU A 537 15.34 16.14 -24.52
CA GLU A 537 15.59 15.07 -23.57
C GLU A 537 16.85 14.33 -24.05
N HIS A 538 17.55 13.69 -23.12
CA HIS A 538 18.84 12.98 -23.24
C HIS A 538 20.12 13.85 -23.22
N LEU A 539 20.80 13.84 -22.05
CA LEU A 539 22.06 13.10 -21.87
C LEU A 539 22.44 13.07 -20.38
N ILE A 540 22.40 11.87 -19.78
CA ILE A 540 23.14 11.52 -18.56
C ILE A 540 24.65 11.58 -18.92
N PRO A 541 25.55 11.93 -17.97
CA PRO A 541 26.33 10.83 -17.41
C PRO A 541 26.63 10.95 -15.91
N ASP A 542 26.79 9.76 -15.36
CA ASP A 542 27.18 9.41 -14.01
C ASP A 542 28.70 9.55 -13.77
N THR A 543 29.06 9.62 -12.48
CA THR A 543 30.37 9.32 -11.84
C THR A 543 31.54 10.33 -11.80
N LEU A 544 31.85 10.70 -10.54
CA LEU A 544 33.15 10.66 -9.83
C LEU A 544 34.36 11.45 -10.38
N VAL A 545 34.92 12.35 -9.55
CA VAL A 545 36.24 12.22 -8.87
C VAL A 545 36.66 13.56 -8.24
N SER A 546 37.07 13.46 -6.97
CA SER A 546 37.91 14.37 -6.17
C SER A 546 38.96 15.17 -6.95
N ASP A 547 39.09 16.48 -6.67
CA ASP A 547 40.34 17.01 -6.08
C ASP A 547 40.28 18.52 -5.80
N THR A 548 40.75 18.83 -4.60
CA THR A 548 41.23 20.13 -4.12
C THR A 548 42.23 20.82 -5.06
N GLN A 549 42.08 22.15 -5.24
CA GLN A 549 43.13 23.19 -5.10
C GLN A 549 42.57 24.54 -5.60
N MET A 550 42.35 25.53 -4.72
CA MET A 550 43.29 26.61 -4.42
C MET A 550 43.92 27.26 -5.67
N LEU A 551 43.44 28.44 -6.07
CA LEU A 551 44.22 29.68 -6.23
C LEU A 551 43.41 30.77 -6.98
N ASN A 552 42.86 31.69 -6.19
CA ASN A 552 43.19 33.11 -6.22
C ASN A 552 43.76 33.68 -7.54
N LEU A 553 43.02 34.55 -8.22
CA LEU A 553 43.59 35.80 -8.73
C LEU A 553 42.52 36.85 -9.02
N ASN A 554 42.72 37.94 -8.29
CA ASN A 554 42.10 39.26 -8.38
C ASN A 554 42.49 39.96 -9.71
N THR A 555 41.85 41.12 -9.93
CA THR A 555 42.08 42.14 -10.99
C THR A 555 41.22 41.90 -12.23
N GLY A 556 40.26 42.73 -12.64
CA GLY A 556 40.03 44.15 -12.44
C GLY A 556 40.52 44.92 -13.67
N THR A 557 39.62 45.31 -14.57
CA THR A 557 39.48 46.65 -15.16
C THR A 557 38.49 46.68 -16.32
N SER A 558 37.68 47.73 -16.30
CA SER A 558 36.76 48.24 -17.31
C SER A 558 37.44 48.62 -18.63
N ALA A 559 36.77 48.38 -19.75
CA ALA A 559 36.77 49.30 -20.90
C ALA A 559 35.55 49.04 -21.81
N GLU A 560 34.76 50.09 -22.01
CA GLU A 560 33.74 50.24 -23.05
C GLU A 560 34.39 50.32 -24.45
N PHE A 561 33.74 49.78 -25.49
CA PHE A 561 33.14 50.53 -26.63
C PHE A 561 32.86 49.65 -27.87
N SER A 562 31.78 50.07 -28.56
CA SER A 562 31.47 50.03 -30.00
C SER A 562 31.09 48.72 -30.72
N ASP A 563 29.79 48.65 -30.96
CA ASP A 563 29.10 48.43 -32.25
C ASP A 563 29.95 48.62 -33.53
N GLU A 564 29.97 47.61 -34.41
CA GLU A 564 29.62 47.74 -35.83
C GLU A 564 29.79 46.42 -36.60
N SER A 565 28.76 46.13 -37.38
CA SER A 565 28.63 45.09 -38.40
C SER A 565 29.74 45.04 -39.47
N ARG A 566 30.09 43.84 -39.93
CA ARG A 566 30.31 43.47 -41.37
C ARG A 566 30.64 41.96 -41.44
N ASP A 567 29.78 41.07 -41.93
CA ASP A 567 29.27 40.89 -43.31
C ASP A 567 30.28 40.17 -44.24
N ILE A 568 29.74 39.32 -45.12
CA ILE A 568 30.34 38.58 -46.26
C ILE A 568 30.90 37.17 -45.95
N ALA A 569 30.60 36.07 -46.67
CA ALA A 569 29.61 35.79 -47.72
C ALA A 569 29.64 34.31 -48.14
N THR A 570 28.49 33.86 -48.65
CA THR A 570 28.26 33.07 -49.88
C THR A 570 28.62 31.59 -50.03
N ASN A 571 27.61 30.90 -50.60
CA ASN A 571 27.65 29.83 -51.61
C ASN A 571 27.89 28.40 -51.05
N THR A 572 27.14 27.35 -51.43
CA THR A 572 26.23 27.14 -52.57
C THR A 572 25.42 25.84 -52.36
N PHE A 573 24.26 25.79 -53.02
CA PHE A 573 23.36 24.66 -53.31
C PHE A 573 24.01 23.32 -53.68
N ASP A 574 23.36 22.19 -53.32
CA ASP A 574 22.58 21.25 -54.19
C ASP A 574 22.08 20.08 -53.30
N LEU A 575 20.79 19.76 -53.07
CA LEU A 575 19.65 19.28 -53.87
C LEU A 575 19.76 17.88 -54.50
N LEU A 576 18.69 17.09 -54.26
CA LEU A 576 18.25 15.82 -54.89
C LEU A 576 18.89 14.54 -54.27
N HIS A 577 18.15 13.49 -53.92
CA HIS A 577 16.92 12.99 -54.55
C HIS A 577 16.22 11.89 -53.71
N LEU A 578 14.88 11.97 -53.68
CA LEU A 578 13.91 10.88 -54.00
C LEU A 578 13.76 9.75 -52.94
N THR A 579 12.58 9.27 -52.52
CA THR A 579 11.23 9.13 -53.13
C THR A 579 10.15 9.00 -52.03
N ALA A 580 8.97 9.54 -52.32
CA ALA A 580 7.69 9.51 -51.58
C ALA A 580 7.05 8.09 -51.50
N ALA A 581 6.44 7.68 -50.36
CA ALA A 581 4.98 7.73 -50.01
C ALA A 581 4.16 6.51 -50.55
N PRO A 582 2.85 6.32 -50.21
CA PRO A 582 2.17 6.21 -48.90
C PRO A 582 1.13 5.05 -48.83
N GLU A 583 0.40 4.98 -47.70
CA GLU A 583 -1.05 4.64 -47.55
C GLU A 583 -1.68 3.26 -47.88
N SER A 584 -2.29 2.66 -46.83
CA SER A 584 -3.74 2.35 -46.73
C SER A 584 -4.36 1.03 -47.27
N LEU A 585 -5.40 0.60 -46.50
CA LEU A 585 -6.58 -0.24 -46.80
C LEU A 585 -6.58 -1.78 -46.55
N ALA A 586 -7.34 -2.12 -45.49
CA ALA A 586 -8.54 -2.97 -45.46
C ALA A 586 -8.51 -4.49 -45.76
N MET A 587 -9.24 -5.21 -44.90
CA MET A 587 -9.63 -6.63 -44.94
C MET A 587 -10.45 -7.02 -46.19
N PRO A 588 -10.66 -8.33 -46.40
CA PRO A 588 -12.05 -8.79 -46.47
C PRO A 588 -12.35 -10.17 -45.83
N ILE A 589 -13.57 -10.24 -45.27
CA ILE A 589 -14.55 -11.35 -45.15
C ILE A 589 -14.11 -12.68 -44.53
#